data_AF-A0A1M4V3L4-F1
#
_entry.id   AF-A0A1M4V3L4-F1
#
_cell.length_a   1.000
_cell.length_b   1.000
_cell.length_c   1.000
_cell.angle_alpha   90.00
_cell.angle_beta   90.00
_cell.angle_gamma   90.00
#
_symmetry.space_group_name_H-M   'P 1'
#
loop_
_entity.id
_entity.type
_entity.pdbx_description
1 polymer ?
#
loop_
_entity_poly.entity_id
_entity_poly.type
_entity_poly.pdbx_seq_one_letter_code
_entity_poly.pdbx_strand_id
1 'polypeptide(L)' 'MRFTPKGYGGHRRDPDQVKRDGWHEQGLLAVSVDDQRLTWPERELVEQLGTKLYGPRPAGEVRHA' A
#
# COMPACT_ATOMS: atom_id res chain seq x y z
N MET A 1 27.24 17.08 16.83
CA MET A 1 26.38 17.55 15.72
C MET A 1 25.38 16.45 15.38
N ARG A 2 24.08 16.68 15.56
CA ARG A 2 23.03 15.69 15.24
C ARG A 2 22.37 16.09 13.92
N PHE A 3 22.73 15.40 12.84
CA PHE A 3 22.10 15.57 11.54
C PHE A 3 20.76 14.83 11.56
N THR A 4 19.68 15.59 11.71
CA THR A 4 18.31 15.07 11.49
C THR A 4 17.89 15.55 10.10
N PRO A 5 17.69 14.68 9.11
CA PRO A 5 17.24 15.13 7.79
C PRO A 5 15.88 15.84 7.91
N LYS A 6 15.80 17.05 7.34
CA LYS A 6 14.55 17.82 7.23
C LYS A 6 13.61 17.07 6.28
N GLY A 7 12.65 16.36 6.87
CA GLY A 7 11.59 15.66 6.14
C GLY A 7 10.48 15.12 7.04
N TYR A 8 10.74 14.96 8.34
CA TYR A 8 9.76 14.51 9.33
C TYR A 8 9.16 15.71 10.10
N GLY A 9 8.54 16.65 9.39
CA GLY A 9 8.02 17.87 10.01
C GLY A 9 6.94 18.63 9.23
N GLY A 10 6.35 18.02 8.21
CA GLY A 10 5.06 18.47 7.65
C GLY A 10 3.97 17.57 8.21
N HIS A 11 2.78 18.11 8.47
CA HIS A 11 1.59 17.35 8.82
C HIS A 11 1.54 16.13 7.88
N ARG A 12 1.81 14.91 8.40
CA ARG A 12 1.70 13.72 7.56
C ARG A 12 0.28 13.75 7.02
N ARG A 13 0.14 13.88 5.70
CA ARG A 13 -1.16 13.67 5.06
C ARG A 13 -1.63 12.32 5.54
N ASP A 14 -2.87 12.28 6.00
CA ASP A 14 -3.45 11.06 6.52
C ASP A 14 -3.26 9.94 5.48
N PRO A 15 -2.87 8.72 5.87
CA PRO A 15 -2.64 7.64 4.92
C PRO A 15 -3.81 7.41 3.95
N ASP A 16 -5.05 7.65 4.38
CA ASP A 16 -6.22 7.55 3.52
C ASP A 16 -6.33 8.72 2.54
N GLN A 17 -5.90 9.91 2.94
CA GLN A 17 -5.80 11.06 2.04
C GLN A 17 -4.75 10.82 0.95
N VAL A 18 -3.58 10.27 1.30
CA VAL A 18 -2.54 9.93 0.32
C VAL A 18 -3.02 8.88 -0.69
N LYS A 19 -3.73 7.85 -0.23
CA LYS A 19 -4.32 6.83 -1.12
C LYS A 19 -5.38 7.42 -2.05
N ARG A 20 -6.22 8.31 -1.54
CA ARG A 20 -7.26 8.99 -2.32
C ARG A 20 -6.67 9.91 -3.38
N ASP A 21 -5.72 10.76 -3.01
CA ASP A 21 -5.06 11.69 -3.93
C ASP A 21 -4.26 10.89 -4.99
N GLY A 22 -3.55 9.83 -4.57
CA GLY A 22 -2.86 8.93 -5.49
C GLY A 22 -3.78 8.31 -6.52
N TRP A 23 -5.00 7.91 -6.12
CA TRP A 23 -5.99 7.38 -7.04
C TRP A 23 -6.52 8.43 -8.02
N HIS A 24 -6.93 9.60 -7.52
CA HIS A 24 -7.58 10.62 -8.34
C HIS A 24 -6.60 11.36 -9.26
N GLU A 25 -5.39 11.65 -8.80
CA GLU A 25 -4.43 12.48 -9.53
C GLU A 25 -3.43 11.68 -10.36
N GLN A 26 -3.08 10.46 -9.91
CA GLN A 26 -2.00 9.67 -10.52
C GLN A 26 -2.46 8.29 -11.00
N GLY A 27 -3.71 7.89 -10.71
CA GLY A 27 -4.21 6.55 -11.03
C GLY A 27 -3.52 5.44 -10.23
N LEU A 28 -2.92 5.77 -9.07
CA LEU A 28 -2.20 4.83 -8.21
C LEU A 28 -3.05 4.42 -7.01
N LEU A 29 -3.27 3.11 -6.87
CA LEU A 29 -4.00 2.52 -5.75
C LEU A 29 -3.09 1.63 -4.90
N ALA A 30 -2.95 1.95 -3.62
CA ALA A 30 -2.31 1.09 -2.63
C ALA A 30 -3.38 0.38 -1.78
N VAL A 31 -3.61 -0.90 -2.08
CA VAL A 31 -4.61 -1.74 -1.41
C VAL A 31 -3.95 -2.96 -0.76
N SER A 32 -4.45 -3.36 0.42
CA SER A 32 -4.03 -4.61 1.06
C SER A 32 -4.74 -5.79 0.40
N VAL A 33 -4.03 -6.89 0.16
CA VAL A 33 -4.63 -8.14 -0.37
C VAL A 33 -5.70 -8.67 0.59
N ASP A 34 -5.53 -8.43 1.89
CA ASP A 34 -6.45 -8.87 2.95
C ASP A 34 -7.48 -7.80 3.35
N ASP A 35 -7.68 -6.75 2.54
CA ASP A 35 -8.66 -5.71 2.85
C ASP A 35 -10.08 -6.31 2.94
N GLN A 36 -10.72 -6.10 4.09
CA GLN A 36 -12.05 -6.68 4.38
C GLN A 36 -13.15 -6.14 3.46
N ARG A 37 -12.93 -4.99 2.82
CA ARG A 37 -13.88 -4.41 1.85
C ARG A 37 -13.84 -5.13 0.51
N LEU A 38 -12.79 -5.89 0.22
CA LEU A 38 -12.67 -6.71 -0.98
C LEU A 38 -13.34 -8.07 -0.76
N THR A 39 -14.19 -8.45 -1.70
CA THR A 39 -14.72 -9.80 -1.85
C THR A 39 -13.60 -10.77 -2.22
N TRP A 40 -13.83 -12.07 -2.01
CA TRP A 40 -12.84 -13.10 -2.32
C TRP A 40 -12.29 -13.01 -3.77
N PRO A 41 -13.13 -12.85 -4.82
CA PRO A 41 -12.62 -12.68 -6.19
C PRO A 41 -11.78 -11.41 -6.39
N GLU A 42 -12.13 -10.30 -5.72
CA GLU A 42 -11.37 -9.05 -5.83
C GLU A 42 -9.99 -9.16 -5.18
N ARG A 43 -9.88 -9.90 -4.06
CA ARG A 43 -8.59 -10.21 -3.44
C ARG A 43 -7.71 -11.04 -4.35
N GLU A 44 -8.28 -12.07 -4.97
CA GLU A 44 -7.55 -12.90 -5.94
C GLU A 44 -7.05 -12.06 -7.11
N LEU A 45 -7.88 -11.17 -7.65
CA LEU A 45 -7.48 -10.27 -8.74
C LEU A 45 -6.29 -9.37 -8.34
N VAL A 46 -6.33 -8.78 -7.14
CA VAL A 46 -5.22 -7.97 -6.63
C VAL A 46 -3.94 -8.80 -6.49
N GLU A 47 -4.03 -10.02 -5.97
CA GLU A 47 -2.90 -10.93 -5.83
C GLU A 47 -2.32 -11.36 -7.19
N GLN A 48 -3.18 -11.65 -8.17
CA GLN A 48 -2.78 -11.98 -9.54
C GLN A 48 -2.08 -10.81 -10.22
N LEU A 49 -2.64 -9.60 -10.11
CA LEU A 49 -2.02 -8.39 -10.65
C LEU A 49 -0.68 -8.11 -9.98
N GLY A 50 -0.60 -8.20 -8.66
CA GLY A 50 0.64 -8.05 -7.91
C GLY A 50 1.69 -9.07 -8.34
N THR A 51 1.30 -10.34 -8.46
CA THR A 51 2.17 -11.43 -8.91
C THR A 51 2.67 -11.23 -10.34
N LYS A 52 1.80 -10.76 -11.23
CA LYS A 52 2.15 -10.47 -12.63
C LYS A 52 3.13 -9.30 -12.76
N LEU A 53 2.95 -8.26 -11.95
CA LEU A 53 3.75 -7.04 -12.03
C LEU A 53 5.07 -7.14 -11.26
N TYR A 54 5.08 -7.83 -10.12
CA TYR A 54 6.20 -7.82 -9.17
C TYR A 54 6.74 -9.22 -8.83
N GLY A 55 6.15 -10.28 -9.39
CA GLY A 55 6.49 -11.66 -9.07
C GLY A 55 5.76 -12.19 -7.83
N PRO A 56 5.88 -13.51 -7.57
CA PRO A 56 5.19 -14.14 -6.44
C PRO A 56 5.65 -13.53 -5.11
N ARG A 57 4.69 -13.24 -4.22
CA ARG A 57 5.00 -12.77 -2.88
C ARG A 57 5.75 -13.87 -2.12
N PRO A 58 6.85 -13.58 -1.40
CA PRO A 58 7.50 -14.57 -0.57
C PRO A 58 6.48 -15.12 0.44
N ALA A 59 6.29 -16.44 0.41
CA ALA A 59 5.39 -17.17 1.30
C ALA A 59 5.99 -17.19 2.71
N GLY A 60 5.82 -16.09 3.45
CA GLY A 60 6.25 -16.00 4.83
C GLY A 60 6.87 -14.65 5.15
N GLU A 61 6.04 -13.73 5.62
CA GLU A 61 6.23 -13.06 6.91
C GLU A 61 4.96 -12.25 7.21
N VAL A 62 3.89 -12.96 7.59
CA VAL A 62 2.79 -12.32 8.33
C VAL A 62 3.23 -12.28 9.79
N ARG A 63 4.13 -11.36 10.13
CA ARG A 63 4.36 -10.95 11.51
C ARG A 63 3.72 -9.60 11.70
N HIS A 64 2.44 -9.62 12.05
CA HIS A 64 1.84 -8.52 12.78
C HIS A 64 2.61 -8.39 14.11
N ALA A 65 3.27 -7.26 14.30
CA ALA A 65 3.79 -6.80 15.58
C ALA A 65 3.02 -5.54 15.97
#